data_AF-A0A355XRX0-F1
#
_entry.id   AF-A0A355XRX0-F1
#
_cell.length_a   1.000
_cell.length_b   1.000
_cell.length_c   1.000
_cell.angle_alpha   90.00
_cell.angle_beta   90.00
_cell.angle_gamma   90.00
#
_symmetry.space_group_name_H-M   'P 1'
#
loop_
_entity.id
_entity.type
_entity.pdbx_description
1 polymer ?
#
loop_
_entity_poly.entity_id
_entity_poly.type
_entity_poly.pdbx_seq_one_letter_code
_entity_poly.pdbx_strand_id
1 'polypeptide(L)'
;MWDFYHDTHEIYDVIQDADGSLWCVLIKNFVKMSSTAVEWSKRSGERFKRIFYLADGTKVAGTTTGLLFLNEDTQTFTRKKPNGLLMNSISALHVMSDGRLVAGSRYGLMIKESEGWRNIVGFNGDDLIISENKDYTRFAADTIPVHFGNYIADIEEGPGGLVYCGIRGTYPEPQRHGGGIVIIDIDNPANFTLIDTSHLDQFEDEYMIVKDIAKDPFGNLWIADTYATTNYEPIKVLQTDGTWGEYDVSSSGNVLSLTPNSIDFDSWGRVWIGSFEDNNNVGSASNGGVAMLDYSGDPANPEETEWNNINVNTDASTNTVWSLGVNSSDVLYLLSPKGLNGLTLQFSNSDPVAHYGFTYYPNIAFSSGSKLRIDPRDNVWVTSPTQGVYVLTSSATYWPNINGLTADNSYLLSNNVNSVAFDE
;
A
#
# COMPACT_ATOMS: atom_id res chain seq x y z
N MET A 1 5.82 -1.34 -46.68
CA MET A 1 6.15 -1.46 -45.23
C MET A 1 7.33 -2.40 -45.04
N TRP A 2 7.20 -3.67 -45.43
CA TRP A 2 8.29 -4.67 -45.38
C TRP A 2 9.52 -4.30 -46.22
N ASP A 3 9.34 -3.54 -47.30
CA ASP A 3 10.45 -3.02 -48.13
C ASP A 3 11.29 -1.93 -47.43
N PHE A 4 10.78 -1.33 -46.33
CA PHE A 4 11.39 -0.17 -45.67
C PHE A 4 11.86 -0.45 -44.23
N TYR A 5 11.26 -1.41 -43.53
CA TYR A 5 11.63 -1.79 -42.18
C TYR A 5 11.67 -3.33 -42.08
N HIS A 6 12.87 -3.91 -42.19
CA HIS A 6 13.13 -5.35 -42.14
C HIS A 6 13.75 -5.78 -40.79
N ASP A 7 13.32 -6.94 -40.27
CA ASP A 7 13.82 -7.82 -39.18
C ASP A 7 14.36 -7.24 -37.85
N THR A 8 14.42 -5.92 -37.68
CA THR A 8 14.98 -5.28 -36.48
C THR A 8 14.06 -4.24 -35.85
N HIS A 9 12.93 -3.93 -36.50
CA HIS A 9 12.02 -2.85 -36.11
C HIS A 9 10.61 -3.42 -35.91
N GLU A 10 10.24 -3.63 -34.66
CA GLU A 10 8.90 -4.09 -34.27
C GLU A 10 7.88 -2.97 -34.52
N ILE A 11 6.91 -3.25 -35.39
CA ILE A 11 5.76 -2.38 -35.67
C ILE A 11 4.69 -2.68 -34.64
N TYR A 12 4.33 -1.67 -33.85
CA TYR A 12 3.36 -1.81 -32.77
C TYR A 12 1.94 -1.63 -33.27
N ASP A 13 1.73 -0.66 -34.17
CA ASP A 13 0.41 -0.38 -34.72
C ASP A 13 0.50 0.41 -36.04
N VAL A 14 -0.55 0.34 -36.84
CA VAL A 14 -0.66 1.01 -38.15
C VAL A 14 -2.09 1.48 -38.38
N ILE A 15 -2.22 2.67 -38.97
CA ILE A 15 -3.48 3.19 -39.51
C ILE A 15 -3.25 3.70 -40.93
N GLN A 16 -4.30 3.70 -41.74
CA GLN A 16 -4.32 4.31 -43.06
C GLN A 16 -5.16 5.57 -43.00
N ASP A 17 -4.72 6.66 -43.63
CA ASP A 17 -5.53 7.87 -43.74
C ASP A 17 -6.43 7.85 -44.99
N ALA A 18 -7.28 8.86 -45.13
CA ALA A 18 -8.23 8.96 -46.24
C ALA A 18 -7.55 9.06 -47.62
N ASP A 19 -6.32 9.57 -47.66
CA ASP A 19 -5.52 9.72 -48.88
C ASP A 19 -4.73 8.43 -49.22
N GLY A 20 -4.85 7.40 -48.38
CA GLY A 20 -4.23 6.10 -48.56
C GLY A 20 -2.80 6.00 -48.04
N SER A 21 -2.25 7.07 -47.42
CA SER A 21 -0.95 7.01 -46.74
C SER A 21 -1.05 6.16 -45.49
N LEU A 22 0.01 5.41 -45.21
CA LEU A 22 0.13 4.59 -44.01
C LEU A 22 0.91 5.35 -42.94
N TRP A 23 0.36 5.32 -41.73
CA TRP A 23 1.00 5.85 -40.54
C TRP A 23 1.22 4.70 -39.57
N CYS A 24 2.46 4.51 -39.15
CA CYS A 24 2.78 3.46 -38.20
C CYS A 24 3.63 3.97 -37.03
N VAL A 25 3.48 3.28 -35.91
CA VAL A 25 4.33 3.46 -34.75
C VAL A 25 5.21 2.23 -34.57
N LEU A 26 6.51 2.50 -34.55
CA LEU A 26 7.56 1.60 -34.10
C LEU A 26 7.85 1.88 -32.62
N ILE A 27 8.67 1.04 -31.97
CA ILE A 27 9.00 1.22 -30.54
C ILE A 27 9.36 2.66 -30.17
N LYS A 28 10.14 3.39 -30.98
CA LYS A 28 10.55 4.79 -30.69
C LYS A 28 10.29 5.77 -31.83
N ASN A 29 9.78 5.31 -32.98
CA ASN A 29 9.61 6.14 -34.17
C ASN A 29 8.15 6.16 -34.60
N PHE A 30 7.66 7.33 -34.94
CA PHE A 30 6.40 7.53 -35.63
C PHE A 30 6.72 7.77 -37.10
N VAL A 31 6.04 7.09 -38.02
CA VAL A 31 6.43 7.05 -39.43
C VAL A 31 5.22 7.28 -40.31
N LYS A 32 5.38 8.10 -41.34
CA LYS A 32 4.49 8.22 -42.49
C LYS A 32 5.13 7.57 -43.70
N MET A 33 4.37 6.75 -44.42
CA MET A 33 4.84 6.15 -45.67
C MET A 33 3.73 6.10 -46.73
N SER A 34 4.12 6.23 -47.98
CA SER A 34 3.30 5.85 -49.14
C SER A 34 3.57 4.41 -49.55
N SER A 35 2.94 3.98 -50.64
CA SER A 35 3.22 2.68 -51.27
C SER A 35 4.67 2.56 -51.77
N THR A 36 5.37 3.67 -52.01
CA THR A 36 6.68 3.68 -52.66
C THR A 36 7.82 4.25 -51.83
N ALA A 37 7.56 4.93 -50.70
CA ALA A 37 8.62 5.51 -49.87
C ALA A 37 8.18 5.77 -48.42
N VAL A 38 9.15 5.85 -47.51
CA VAL A 38 8.98 6.52 -46.22
C VAL A 38 9.04 8.02 -46.46
N GLU A 39 7.94 8.72 -46.22
CA GLU A 39 7.81 10.16 -46.46
C GLU A 39 8.36 10.97 -45.29
N TRP A 40 8.13 10.48 -44.07
CA TRP A 40 8.50 11.19 -42.86
C TRP A 40 8.67 10.22 -41.69
N SER A 41 9.56 10.56 -40.76
CA SER A 41 9.65 9.86 -39.49
C SER A 41 10.12 10.79 -38.36
N LYS A 42 9.68 10.50 -37.14
CA LYS A 42 10.09 11.25 -35.95
C LYS A 42 10.22 10.36 -34.72
N ARG A 43 11.28 10.60 -33.95
CA ARG A 43 11.51 9.98 -32.65
C ARG A 43 10.86 10.82 -31.54
N SER A 44 10.13 10.19 -30.62
CA SER A 44 9.43 10.90 -29.51
C SER A 44 10.20 10.94 -28.19
N GLY A 45 11.33 10.25 -28.09
CA GLY A 45 12.06 10.04 -26.83
C GLY A 45 11.44 8.95 -25.92
N GLU A 46 10.26 8.43 -26.27
CA GLU A 46 9.50 7.47 -25.47
C GLU A 46 9.11 6.24 -26.28
N ARG A 47 8.51 5.25 -25.60
CA ARG A 47 7.99 4.08 -26.28
C ARG A 47 6.57 4.29 -26.75
N PHE A 48 6.33 4.19 -28.06
CA PHE A 48 4.97 4.15 -28.60
C PHE A 48 4.32 2.80 -28.31
N LYS A 49 2.99 2.81 -28.23
CA LYS A 49 2.16 1.63 -27.96
C LYS A 49 1.04 1.45 -28.96
N ARG A 50 0.44 2.56 -29.43
CA ARG A 50 -0.73 2.53 -30.32
C ARG A 50 -0.82 3.81 -31.13
N ILE A 51 -1.50 3.78 -32.27
CA ILE A 51 -1.85 4.96 -33.07
C ILE A 51 -3.33 4.92 -33.44
N PHE A 52 -4.01 6.07 -33.41
CA PHE A 52 -5.43 6.19 -33.75
C PHE A 52 -5.79 7.61 -34.21
N TYR A 53 -7.01 7.76 -34.75
CA TYR A 53 -7.58 9.06 -35.12
C TYR A 53 -8.61 9.53 -34.10
N LEU A 54 -8.67 10.84 -33.91
CA LEU A 54 -9.84 11.49 -33.30
C LEU A 54 -10.90 11.77 -34.36
N ALA A 55 -12.10 12.16 -33.91
CA ALA A 55 -13.22 12.47 -34.78
C ALA A 55 -12.95 13.63 -35.75
N ASP A 56 -12.03 14.53 -35.40
CA ASP A 56 -11.58 15.65 -36.25
C ASP A 56 -10.45 15.27 -37.23
N GLY A 57 -10.04 14.00 -37.26
CA GLY A 57 -8.95 13.51 -38.11
C GLY A 57 -7.55 13.62 -37.50
N THR A 58 -7.41 14.22 -36.31
CA THR A 58 -6.11 14.34 -35.63
C THR A 58 -5.52 12.97 -35.34
N LYS A 59 -4.27 12.74 -35.75
CA LYS A 59 -3.51 11.53 -35.47
C LYS A 59 -2.91 11.61 -34.06
N VAL A 60 -3.19 10.59 -33.24
CA VAL A 60 -2.73 10.51 -31.86
C VAL A 60 -1.98 9.21 -31.65
N ALA A 61 -0.84 9.30 -30.97
CA ALA A 61 -0.06 8.16 -30.54
C ALA A 61 -0.19 7.97 -29.01
N GLY A 62 -0.52 6.75 -28.58
CA GLY A 62 -0.36 6.35 -27.19
C GLY A 62 1.10 6.00 -26.89
N THR A 63 1.63 6.50 -25.78
CA THR A 63 2.99 6.19 -25.30
C THR A 63 2.97 5.63 -23.89
N THR A 64 4.13 5.26 -23.37
CA THR A 64 4.30 4.83 -21.97
C THR A 64 4.02 5.92 -20.92
N THR A 65 3.90 7.18 -21.31
CA THR A 65 3.73 8.31 -20.36
C THR A 65 2.53 9.20 -20.67
N GLY A 66 1.78 8.92 -21.74
CA GLY A 66 0.62 9.71 -22.12
C GLY A 66 0.29 9.61 -23.60
N LEU A 67 -0.24 10.70 -24.14
CA LEU A 67 -0.67 10.83 -25.52
C LEU A 67 0.19 11.88 -26.24
N LEU A 68 0.53 11.59 -27.49
CA LEU A 68 1.20 12.51 -28.40
C LEU A 68 0.26 12.85 -29.56
N PHE A 69 -0.13 14.11 -29.63
CA PHE A 69 -1.00 14.65 -30.68
C PHE A 69 -0.12 15.19 -31.80
N LEU A 70 -0.26 14.65 -33.01
CA LEU A 70 0.52 15.10 -34.15
C LEU A 70 -0.08 16.39 -34.73
N ASN A 71 0.76 17.42 -34.88
CA ASN A 71 0.52 18.49 -35.83
C ASN A 71 1.25 18.11 -37.13
N GLU A 72 0.48 17.84 -38.19
CA GLU A 72 1.01 17.37 -39.47
C GLU A 72 1.74 18.47 -40.24
N ASP A 73 1.25 19.72 -40.16
CA ASP A 73 1.84 20.86 -40.85
C ASP A 73 3.25 21.17 -40.33
N THR A 74 3.41 21.16 -39.00
CA THR A 74 4.69 21.46 -38.35
C THR A 74 5.52 20.21 -38.06
N GLN A 75 4.96 19.01 -38.27
CA GLN A 75 5.60 17.73 -37.95
C GLN A 75 6.07 17.67 -36.49
N THR A 76 5.27 18.21 -35.56
CA THR A 76 5.56 18.24 -34.13
C THR A 76 4.51 17.49 -33.33
N PHE A 77 4.88 17.08 -32.12
CA PHE A 77 3.96 16.44 -31.19
C PHE A 77 3.67 17.40 -30.03
N THR A 78 2.40 17.50 -29.68
CA THR A 78 1.98 18.04 -28.39
C THR A 78 1.72 16.90 -27.44
N ARG A 79 2.41 16.90 -26.30
CA ARG A 79 2.23 15.91 -25.24
C ARG A 79 1.04 16.27 -24.37
N LYS A 80 0.16 15.31 -24.12
CA LYS A 80 -0.91 15.42 -23.13
C LYS A 80 -0.95 14.16 -22.28
N LYS A 81 -0.90 14.33 -20.95
CA LYS A 81 -1.14 13.25 -19.99
C LYS A 81 -2.42 13.64 -19.22
N PRO A 82 -3.53 12.90 -19.36
CA PRO A 82 -4.75 13.19 -18.62
C PRO A 82 -4.53 13.18 -17.11
N ASN A 83 -5.36 13.93 -16.38
CA ASN A 83 -5.36 13.86 -14.93
C ASN A 83 -5.73 12.44 -14.45
N GLY A 84 -4.99 11.94 -13.47
CA GLY A 84 -5.15 10.58 -12.99
C GLY A 84 -4.06 10.18 -12.02
N LEU A 85 -4.17 8.93 -11.57
CA LEU A 85 -3.23 8.29 -10.66
C LEU A 85 -1.82 8.21 -11.26
N LEU A 86 -0.82 8.30 -10.40
CA LEU A 86 0.57 8.01 -10.72
C LEU A 86 0.73 6.58 -11.24
N MET A 87 0.04 5.63 -10.62
CA MET A 87 -0.02 4.23 -11.05
C MET A 87 -1.31 3.54 -10.63
N ASN A 88 -1.59 2.40 -11.25
CA ASN A 88 -2.73 1.53 -10.94
C ASN A 88 -2.39 0.43 -9.93
N SER A 89 -1.14 0.32 -9.49
CA SER A 89 -0.69 -0.64 -8.47
C SER A 89 -0.67 0.03 -7.10
N ILE A 90 -1.84 0.17 -6.49
CA ILE A 90 -2.01 0.76 -5.16
C ILE A 90 -1.75 -0.33 -4.10
N SER A 91 -0.96 -0.02 -3.09
CA SER A 91 -0.59 -0.96 -2.01
C SER A 91 -1.14 -0.59 -0.63
N ALA A 92 -1.49 0.67 -0.41
CA ALA A 92 -2.10 1.17 0.82
C ALA A 92 -3.13 2.27 0.51
N LEU A 93 -4.13 2.41 1.37
CA LEU A 93 -5.18 3.42 1.28
C LEU A 93 -5.48 3.95 2.68
N HIS A 94 -5.74 5.26 2.78
CA HIS A 94 -6.22 5.92 3.98
C HIS A 94 -7.18 7.05 3.58
N VAL A 95 -8.29 7.21 4.30
CA VAL A 95 -9.17 8.38 4.17
C VAL A 95 -8.83 9.30 5.34
N MET A 96 -8.34 10.49 5.03
CA MET A 96 -7.97 11.47 6.05
C MET A 96 -9.22 12.04 6.73
N SER A 97 -9.01 12.65 7.89
CA SER A 97 -10.03 13.35 8.68
C SER A 97 -10.77 14.45 7.92
N ASP A 98 -10.15 15.03 6.89
CA ASP A 98 -10.78 16.01 5.99
C ASP A 98 -11.56 15.39 4.80
N GLY A 99 -11.62 14.05 4.73
CA GLY A 99 -12.32 13.27 3.72
C GLY A 99 -11.51 12.99 2.45
N ARG A 100 -10.25 13.45 2.34
CA ARG A 100 -9.41 13.11 1.18
C ARG A 100 -8.93 11.67 1.25
N LEU A 101 -9.03 10.99 0.10
CA LEU A 101 -8.43 9.66 -0.08
C LEU A 101 -6.95 9.81 -0.46
N VAL A 102 -6.08 9.19 0.33
CA VAL A 102 -4.65 9.05 0.04
C VAL A 102 -4.36 7.60 -0.31
N ALA A 103 -3.72 7.39 -1.45
CA ALA A 103 -3.33 6.08 -1.95
C ALA A 103 -1.81 5.99 -2.08
N GLY A 104 -1.25 4.91 -1.54
CA GLY A 104 0.18 4.63 -1.52
C GLY A 104 0.62 3.62 -2.56
N SER A 105 1.89 3.73 -2.94
CA SER A 105 2.52 2.83 -3.89
C SER A 105 4.05 2.88 -3.81
N ARG A 106 4.73 2.03 -4.58
CA ARG A 106 6.20 2.01 -4.65
C ARG A 106 6.87 3.24 -5.26
N TYR A 107 6.11 4.16 -5.88
CA TYR A 107 6.67 5.41 -6.40
C TYR A 107 6.09 6.66 -5.72
N GLY A 108 5.40 6.50 -4.59
CA GLY A 108 4.87 7.61 -3.80
C GLY A 108 3.35 7.60 -3.64
N LEU A 109 2.79 8.79 -3.48
CA LEU A 109 1.42 9.02 -3.03
C LEU A 109 0.53 9.58 -4.14
N MET A 110 -0.76 9.25 -4.08
CA MET A 110 -1.81 9.72 -4.98
C MET A 110 -2.97 10.19 -4.12
N ILE A 111 -3.31 11.47 -4.21
CA ILE A 111 -4.29 12.14 -3.35
C ILE A 111 -5.49 12.51 -4.22
N LYS A 112 -6.69 12.11 -3.77
CA LYS A 112 -7.93 12.52 -4.42
C LYS A 112 -8.41 13.85 -3.84
N GLU A 113 -8.36 14.89 -4.65
CA GLU A 113 -8.87 16.22 -4.33
C GLU A 113 -10.16 16.50 -5.12
N SER A 114 -10.84 17.61 -4.82
CA SER A 114 -12.14 17.92 -5.43
C SER A 114 -12.02 18.16 -6.94
N GLU A 115 -10.90 18.74 -7.37
CA GLU A 115 -10.58 19.12 -8.74
C GLU A 115 -10.03 17.97 -9.58
N GLY A 116 -9.50 16.91 -8.94
CA GLY A 116 -8.92 15.75 -9.61
C GLY A 116 -7.92 15.00 -8.74
N TRP A 117 -7.06 14.22 -9.39
CA TRP A 117 -5.94 13.53 -8.75
C TRP A 117 -4.71 14.41 -8.72
N ARG A 118 -4.09 14.48 -7.54
CA ARG A 118 -2.75 15.02 -7.33
C ARG A 118 -1.81 13.90 -6.93
N ASN A 119 -0.54 13.99 -7.32
CA ASN A 119 0.44 12.94 -7.05
C ASN A 119 1.69 13.52 -6.40
N ILE A 120 2.37 12.73 -5.57
CA ILE A 120 3.71 13.02 -5.05
C ILE A 120 4.58 11.85 -5.49
N VAL A 121 5.58 12.13 -6.32
CA VAL A 121 6.44 11.14 -6.94
C VAL A 121 7.76 11.07 -6.16
N GLY A 122 8.07 9.90 -5.62
CA GLY A 122 9.39 9.62 -5.10
C GLY A 122 10.38 9.34 -6.22
N PHE A 123 11.54 9.98 -6.16
CA PHE A 123 12.61 9.86 -7.13
C PHE A 123 13.93 9.46 -6.47
N ASN A 124 14.68 8.56 -7.11
CA ASN A 124 15.99 8.13 -6.63
C ASN A 124 17.08 9.05 -7.19
N GLY A 125 17.15 10.26 -6.64
CA GLY A 125 18.07 11.35 -6.96
C GLY A 125 17.72 12.58 -6.12
N ASP A 126 18.33 13.72 -6.42
CA ASP A 126 18.25 14.90 -5.55
C ASP A 126 17.14 15.91 -5.93
N ASP A 127 16.29 15.55 -6.90
CA ASP A 127 15.28 16.46 -7.45
C ASP A 127 14.12 16.68 -6.44
N LEU A 128 13.93 17.94 -6.05
CA LEU A 128 12.77 18.43 -5.33
C LEU A 128 12.02 19.44 -6.21
N ILE A 129 10.84 19.06 -6.69
CA ILE A 129 10.02 19.87 -7.60
C ILE A 129 8.62 19.98 -7.03
N ILE A 130 8.30 21.14 -6.47
CA ILE A 130 6.97 21.45 -5.91
C ILE A 130 6.25 22.44 -6.82
N SER A 131 5.04 22.11 -7.24
CA SER A 131 4.22 22.96 -8.10
C SER A 131 3.33 23.90 -7.28
N GLU A 132 3.55 25.21 -7.40
CA GLU A 132 2.71 26.22 -6.76
C GLU A 132 1.28 26.25 -7.33
N ASN A 133 1.10 25.95 -8.62
CA ASN A 133 -0.17 26.01 -9.32
C ASN A 133 -0.44 24.71 -10.07
N LYS A 134 -1.44 23.96 -9.60
CA LYS A 134 -1.76 22.63 -10.12
C LYS A 134 -2.87 22.73 -11.16
N ASP A 135 -2.58 22.23 -12.35
CA ASP A 135 -3.54 22.19 -13.46
C ASP A 135 -4.15 20.80 -13.58
N TYR A 136 -5.33 20.62 -12.97
CA TYR A 136 -6.06 19.35 -12.94
C TYR A 136 -6.68 18.96 -14.30
N THR A 137 -6.52 19.76 -15.36
CA THR A 137 -6.87 19.31 -16.73
C THR A 137 -5.86 18.30 -17.27
N ARG A 138 -4.71 18.17 -16.60
CA ARG A 138 -3.62 17.23 -16.91
C ARG A 138 -3.13 16.53 -15.65
N PHE A 139 -2.22 15.58 -15.85
CA PHE A 139 -1.50 14.94 -14.76
C PHE A 139 -0.75 15.97 -13.92
N ALA A 140 -1.13 16.07 -12.64
CA ALA A 140 -0.52 16.96 -11.67
C ALA A 140 0.34 16.14 -10.70
N ALA A 141 1.60 16.53 -10.55
CA ALA A 141 2.52 15.83 -9.66
C ALA A 141 3.59 16.77 -9.12
N ASP A 142 3.89 16.59 -7.84
CA ASP A 142 5.12 17.06 -7.19
C ASP A 142 6.15 15.93 -7.21
N THR A 143 7.44 16.25 -7.12
CA THR A 143 8.55 15.29 -7.03
C THR A 143 9.35 15.54 -5.77
N ILE A 144 9.65 14.47 -5.03
CA ILE A 144 10.50 14.50 -3.83
C ILE A 144 11.64 13.49 -3.97
N PRO A 145 12.82 13.77 -3.37
CA PRO A 145 13.99 12.90 -3.44
C PRO A 145 13.88 11.74 -2.44
N VAL A 146 12.79 10.95 -2.52
CA VAL A 146 12.52 9.84 -1.59
C VAL A 146 12.38 8.52 -2.33
N HIS A 147 13.05 7.50 -1.83
CA HIS A 147 12.93 6.12 -2.30
C HIS A 147 11.90 5.32 -1.46
N PHE A 148 10.68 5.14 -1.97
CA PHE A 148 9.56 4.42 -1.32
C PHE A 148 9.68 2.87 -1.28
N GLY A 149 10.92 2.35 -1.23
CA GLY A 149 11.18 0.93 -1.07
C GLY A 149 10.54 0.01 -2.13
N ASN A 150 10.10 -1.18 -1.69
CA ASN A 150 9.33 -2.08 -2.53
C ASN A 150 7.89 -1.59 -2.71
N TYR A 151 7.26 -1.09 -1.64
CA TYR A 151 5.96 -0.44 -1.63
C TYR A 151 5.64 0.14 -0.25
N ILE A 152 4.65 1.05 -0.21
CA ILE A 152 4.04 1.54 1.03
C ILE A 152 3.08 0.47 1.55
N ALA A 153 3.40 -0.13 2.70
CA ALA A 153 2.63 -1.20 3.32
C ALA A 153 1.38 -0.65 4.01
N ASP A 154 1.49 0.51 4.64
CA ASP A 154 0.39 1.14 5.37
C ASP A 154 0.51 2.66 5.39
N ILE A 155 -0.62 3.34 5.62
CA ILE A 155 -0.74 4.79 5.69
C ILE A 155 -1.61 5.14 6.88
N GLU A 156 -1.11 6.00 7.75
CA GLU A 156 -1.83 6.51 8.91
C GLU A 156 -1.73 8.04 8.97
N GLU A 157 -2.84 8.72 9.30
CA GLU A 157 -2.85 10.15 9.59
C GLU A 157 -2.42 10.40 11.04
N GLY A 158 -1.34 11.17 11.19
CA GLY A 158 -0.83 11.61 12.48
C GLY A 158 -1.15 13.08 12.79
N PRO A 159 -0.51 13.63 13.83
CA PRO A 159 -0.77 15.00 14.28
C PRO A 159 -0.57 16.05 13.18
N GLY A 160 -1.46 17.04 13.14
CA GLY A 160 -1.37 18.17 12.20
C GLY A 160 -1.67 17.81 10.74
N GLY A 161 -2.26 16.64 10.47
CA GLY A 161 -2.57 16.18 9.11
C GLY A 161 -1.35 15.60 8.37
N LEU A 162 -0.24 15.36 9.07
CA LEU A 162 0.92 14.66 8.52
C LEU A 162 0.55 13.20 8.23
N VAL A 163 1.05 12.70 7.11
CA VAL A 163 0.81 11.33 6.67
C VAL A 163 2.06 10.49 6.97
N TYR A 164 1.86 9.40 7.69
CA TYR A 164 2.90 8.43 8.06
C TYR A 164 2.77 7.21 7.14
N CYS A 165 3.79 6.98 6.33
CA CYS A 165 3.82 5.87 5.37
C CYS A 165 4.77 4.79 5.89
N GLY A 166 4.24 3.63 6.29
CA GLY A 166 5.05 2.46 6.60
C GLY A 166 5.61 1.87 5.30
N ILE A 167 6.93 1.81 5.18
CA ILE A 167 7.61 1.35 3.96
C ILE A 167 8.06 -0.10 4.15
N ARG A 168 7.62 -0.96 3.22
CA ARG A 168 8.21 -2.29 3.12
C ARG A 168 9.42 -2.25 2.21
N GLY A 169 10.56 -2.59 2.79
CA GLY A 169 11.73 -3.01 2.05
C GLY A 169 12.48 -1.85 1.42
N THR A 170 13.27 -1.17 2.24
CA THR A 170 14.10 -0.05 1.85
C THR A 170 15.40 -0.05 2.64
N TYR A 171 16.29 0.88 2.31
CA TYR A 171 17.57 1.08 2.98
C TYR A 171 17.73 2.57 3.32
N PRO A 172 18.47 2.91 4.38
CA PRO A 172 18.84 4.28 4.66
C PRO A 172 20.00 4.75 3.79
N GLU A 173 20.37 6.02 3.96
CA GLU A 173 21.58 6.57 3.35
C GLU A 173 22.82 5.87 3.94
N PRO A 174 23.89 5.64 3.15
CA PRO A 174 24.12 6.14 1.80
C PRO A 174 23.58 5.22 0.68
N GLN A 175 22.90 4.12 1.01
CA GLN A 175 22.45 3.15 0.00
C GLN A 175 21.27 3.68 -0.80
N ARG A 176 20.29 4.27 -0.10
CA ARG A 176 19.13 4.95 -0.69
C ARG A 176 18.69 6.11 0.20
N HIS A 177 18.11 7.13 -0.40
CA HIS A 177 17.38 8.17 0.32
C HIS A 177 16.00 7.65 0.76
N GLY A 178 15.99 6.63 1.61
CA GLY A 178 14.79 5.96 2.10
C GLY A 178 14.79 5.83 3.62
N GLY A 179 13.62 5.54 4.17
CA GLY A 179 13.42 5.25 5.60
C GLY A 179 12.30 4.22 5.74
N GLY A 180 12.33 3.43 6.81
CA GLY A 180 11.25 2.49 7.12
C GLY A 180 9.91 3.20 7.32
N ILE A 181 9.91 4.49 7.68
CA ILE A 181 8.73 5.35 7.67
C ILE A 181 9.05 6.65 6.91
N VAL A 182 8.11 7.09 6.06
CA VAL A 182 8.11 8.44 5.48
C VAL A 182 7.00 9.25 6.15
N ILE A 183 7.37 10.30 6.86
CA ILE A 183 6.43 11.29 7.41
C ILE A 183 6.38 12.45 6.43
N ILE A 184 5.19 12.81 5.95
CA ILE A 184 5.06 13.86 4.93
C ILE A 184 3.83 14.71 5.12
N ASP A 185 4.01 16.03 5.01
CA ASP A 185 2.92 16.96 4.78
C ASP A 185 2.50 16.85 3.32
N ILE A 186 1.34 16.24 3.05
CA ILE A 186 0.89 16.07 1.68
C ILE A 186 0.54 17.40 1.01
N ASP A 187 0.27 18.47 1.76
CA ASP A 187 -0.06 19.80 1.21
C ASP A 187 1.19 20.66 1.00
N ASN A 188 2.26 20.36 1.72
CA ASN A 188 3.60 20.89 1.48
C ASN A 188 4.63 19.74 1.36
N PRO A 189 4.73 19.05 0.20
CA PRO A 189 5.55 17.84 0.08
C PRO A 189 7.07 18.05 0.27
N ALA A 190 7.55 19.29 0.33
CA ALA A 190 8.93 19.59 0.72
C ALA A 190 9.18 19.37 2.22
N ASN A 191 8.12 19.38 3.04
CA ASN A 191 8.16 19.04 4.45
C ASN A 191 7.94 17.53 4.62
N PHE A 192 9.03 16.78 4.54
CA PHE A 192 9.04 15.35 4.83
C PHE A 192 10.21 14.99 5.74
N THR A 193 10.09 13.86 6.42
CA THR A 193 11.12 13.28 7.28
C THR A 193 11.16 11.77 7.06
N LEU A 194 12.36 11.21 7.05
CA LEU A 194 12.58 9.78 6.96
C LEU A 194 12.96 9.26 8.34
N ILE A 195 12.25 8.24 8.80
CA ILE A 195 12.62 7.49 9.99
C ILE A 195 13.36 6.25 9.53
N ASP A 196 14.58 6.10 10.02
CA ASP A 196 15.51 5.05 9.65
C ASP A 196 15.96 4.23 10.87
N THR A 197 17.12 3.59 10.75
CA THR A 197 17.73 2.71 11.75
C THR A 197 18.20 3.44 13.01
N SER A 198 18.10 4.77 13.05
CA SER A 198 18.24 5.55 14.29
C SER A 198 17.10 5.32 15.29
N HIS A 199 15.95 4.86 14.82
CA HIS A 199 14.76 4.58 15.64
C HIS A 199 14.21 3.16 15.41
N LEU A 200 14.23 2.71 14.16
CA LEU A 200 13.76 1.38 13.76
C LEU A 200 14.88 0.35 13.93
N ASP A 201 14.49 -0.88 14.24
CA ASP A 201 15.36 -2.03 14.11
C ASP A 201 15.44 -2.42 12.61
N GLN A 202 16.33 -3.35 12.29
CA GLN A 202 16.66 -3.69 10.92
C GLN A 202 16.84 -5.19 10.74
N PHE A 203 16.48 -5.62 9.53
CA PHE A 203 16.95 -6.86 8.95
C PHE A 203 18.33 -6.64 8.34
N GLU A 204 19.08 -7.73 8.15
CA GLU A 204 20.44 -7.77 7.60
C GLU A 204 20.79 -6.60 6.64
N ASP A 205 21.98 -6.02 6.82
CA ASP A 205 22.50 -4.91 6.01
C ASP A 205 21.59 -3.66 5.99
N GLU A 206 21.01 -3.30 7.14
CA GLU A 206 20.18 -2.09 7.33
C GLU A 206 18.88 -2.10 6.52
N TYR A 207 18.38 -3.29 6.17
CA TYR A 207 17.13 -3.42 5.45
C TYR A 207 15.93 -3.26 6.38
N MET A 208 15.11 -2.25 6.13
CA MET A 208 13.96 -1.94 6.99
C MET A 208 12.64 -2.40 6.37
N ILE A 209 11.74 -2.90 7.23
CA ILE A 209 10.40 -3.32 6.85
C ILE A 209 9.38 -2.91 7.92
N VAL A 210 8.58 -1.90 7.61
CA VAL A 210 7.41 -1.56 8.41
C VAL A 210 6.16 -2.11 7.73
N LYS A 211 5.32 -2.84 8.47
CA LYS A 211 4.11 -3.48 7.94
C LYS A 211 2.80 -2.79 8.26
N ASP A 212 2.73 -2.14 9.41
CA ASP A 212 1.51 -1.52 9.93
C ASP A 212 1.90 -0.36 10.85
N ILE A 213 1.07 0.69 10.85
CA ILE A 213 1.15 1.80 11.79
C ILE A 213 -0.26 2.01 12.34
N ALA A 214 -0.48 1.66 13.60
CA ALA A 214 -1.77 1.81 14.26
C ALA A 214 -1.75 3.01 15.21
N LYS A 215 -2.81 3.82 15.19
CA LYS A 215 -2.96 4.96 16.10
C LYS A 215 -3.79 4.54 17.32
N ASP A 216 -3.23 4.71 18.51
CA ASP A 216 -3.98 4.45 19.74
C ASP A 216 -4.98 5.59 20.04
N PRO A 217 -5.93 5.42 20.99
CA PRO A 217 -6.91 6.45 21.32
C PRO A 217 -6.33 7.78 21.84
N PHE A 218 -5.05 7.81 22.24
CA PHE A 218 -4.34 9.00 22.71
C PHE A 218 -3.55 9.69 21.59
N GLY A 219 -3.51 9.11 20.39
CA GLY A 219 -2.83 9.63 19.22
C GLY A 219 -1.37 9.18 19.10
N ASN A 220 -0.89 8.26 19.95
CA ASN A 220 0.44 7.68 19.76
C ASN A 220 0.39 6.65 18.63
N LEU A 221 1.48 6.54 17.89
CA LEU A 221 1.61 5.60 16.79
C LEU A 221 2.38 4.37 17.23
N TRP A 222 1.77 3.20 17.03
CA TRP A 222 2.35 1.89 17.28
C TRP A 222 2.73 1.26 15.95
N ILE A 223 3.98 0.80 15.85
CA ILE A 223 4.60 0.44 14.58
C ILE A 223 5.01 -1.03 14.63
N ALA A 224 4.56 -1.78 13.62
CA ALA A 224 5.00 -3.16 13.39
C ALA A 224 6.31 -3.15 12.59
N ASP A 225 7.43 -3.25 13.31
CA ASP A 225 8.79 -3.27 12.76
C ASP A 225 9.21 -4.72 12.48
N THR A 226 8.93 -5.16 11.25
CA THR A 226 9.06 -6.56 10.85
C THR A 226 10.52 -6.90 10.52
N TYR A 227 10.92 -8.09 10.95
CA TYR A 227 12.28 -8.62 10.85
C TYR A 227 13.31 -7.74 11.57
N ALA A 228 12.91 -7.17 12.71
CA ALA A 228 13.74 -6.53 13.73
C ALA A 228 14.76 -7.52 14.35
N THR A 229 15.68 -8.04 13.54
CA THR A 229 16.57 -9.15 13.90
C THR A 229 17.88 -8.71 14.54
N THR A 230 18.16 -7.40 14.57
CA THR A 230 19.42 -6.87 15.13
C THR A 230 19.31 -6.67 16.63
N ASN A 231 18.29 -5.94 17.09
CA ASN A 231 18.06 -5.66 18.51
C ASN A 231 16.92 -6.49 19.11
N TYR A 232 16.12 -7.18 18.27
CA TYR A 232 14.95 -7.96 18.70
C TYR A 232 13.84 -7.06 19.24
N GLU A 233 13.67 -5.87 18.65
CA GLU A 233 12.70 -4.83 19.04
C GLU A 233 11.58 -4.67 17.99
N PRO A 234 10.68 -5.67 17.83
CA PRO A 234 9.72 -5.70 16.72
C PRO A 234 8.57 -4.69 16.83
N ILE A 235 8.40 -4.04 17.99
CA ILE A 235 7.34 -3.05 18.20
C ILE A 235 7.96 -1.73 18.63
N LYS A 236 7.60 -0.66 17.93
CA LYS A 236 8.02 0.71 18.24
C LYS A 236 6.81 1.57 18.56
N VAL A 237 6.99 2.56 19.42
CA VAL A 237 5.98 3.56 19.77
C VAL A 237 6.53 4.94 19.51
N LEU A 238 5.75 5.78 18.83
CA LEU A 238 6.01 7.21 18.66
C LEU A 238 4.88 8.00 19.32
N GLN A 239 5.22 8.74 20.37
CA GLN A 239 4.27 9.59 21.08
C GLN A 239 4.01 10.90 20.36
N THR A 240 2.90 11.54 20.75
CA THR A 240 2.48 12.84 20.18
C THR A 240 3.46 13.99 20.45
N ASP A 241 4.35 13.86 21.44
CA ASP A 241 5.41 14.84 21.74
C ASP A 241 6.74 14.54 21.03
N GLY A 242 6.80 13.45 20.24
CA GLY A 242 7.97 13.01 19.50
C GLY A 242 8.87 12.02 20.25
N THR A 243 8.51 11.60 21.46
CA THR A 243 9.24 10.58 22.23
C THR A 243 9.05 9.20 21.59
N TRP A 244 10.16 8.45 21.47
CA TRP A 244 10.18 7.08 20.99
C TRP A 244 10.33 6.10 22.14
N GLY A 245 9.68 4.94 22.00
CA GLY A 245 9.93 3.76 22.83
C GLY A 245 9.81 2.47 22.03
N GLU A 246 10.09 1.35 22.69
CA GLU A 246 10.17 0.04 22.06
C GLU A 246 9.74 -1.09 23.00
N TYR A 247 9.35 -2.23 22.39
CA TYR A 247 9.14 -3.49 23.10
C TYR A 247 9.92 -4.60 22.40
N ASP A 248 10.66 -5.38 23.19
CA ASP A 248 11.55 -6.42 22.69
C ASP A 248 11.06 -7.84 23.03
N VAL A 249 11.60 -8.81 22.31
CA VAL A 249 11.27 -10.24 22.48
C VAL A 249 11.53 -10.72 23.90
N SER A 250 12.62 -10.30 24.54
CA SER A 250 13.00 -10.80 25.86
C SER A 250 12.14 -10.21 26.98
N SER A 251 11.87 -8.89 26.94
CA SER A 251 11.01 -8.22 27.93
C SER A 251 9.55 -8.68 27.84
N SER A 252 9.09 -9.09 26.65
CA SER A 252 7.78 -9.71 26.48
C SER A 252 7.68 -11.16 26.99
N GLY A 253 8.74 -11.70 27.62
CA GLY A 253 8.77 -13.10 28.03
C GLY A 253 8.75 -14.08 26.85
N ASN A 254 9.28 -13.66 25.70
CA ASN A 254 9.30 -14.38 24.43
C ASN A 254 7.92 -14.55 23.76
N VAL A 255 6.95 -13.71 24.13
CA VAL A 255 5.63 -13.70 23.51
C VAL A 255 5.67 -13.03 22.12
N LEU A 256 6.48 -11.98 21.96
CA LEU A 256 6.61 -11.30 20.68
C LEU A 256 7.31 -12.15 19.61
N SER A 257 6.87 -11.94 18.38
CA SER A 257 7.47 -12.47 17.17
C SER A 257 8.32 -11.40 16.47
N LEU A 258 9.30 -11.79 15.66
CA LEU A 258 10.05 -10.86 14.81
C LEU A 258 9.33 -10.58 13.48
N THR A 259 8.07 -10.98 13.37
CA THR A 259 7.25 -10.82 12.16
C THR A 259 5.90 -10.16 12.44
N PRO A 260 5.84 -9.11 13.29
CA PRO A 260 4.58 -8.39 13.48
C PRO A 260 4.12 -7.85 12.13
N ASN A 261 2.81 -7.90 11.91
CA ASN A 261 2.24 -7.58 10.61
C ASN A 261 0.95 -6.77 10.70
N SER A 262 0.30 -6.76 11.87
CA SER A 262 -0.85 -5.89 12.14
C SER A 262 -0.99 -5.61 13.62
N ILE A 263 -1.44 -4.41 13.98
CA ILE A 263 -1.65 -3.96 15.36
C ILE A 263 -3.06 -3.36 15.48
N ASP A 264 -3.76 -3.62 16.59
CA ASP A 264 -5.01 -2.94 16.94
C ASP A 264 -5.23 -2.94 18.45
N PHE A 265 -6.26 -2.24 18.93
CA PHE A 265 -6.52 -2.00 20.35
C PHE A 265 -7.94 -2.41 20.73
N ASP A 266 -8.10 -2.97 21.93
CA ASP A 266 -9.43 -3.19 22.50
C ASP A 266 -9.90 -2.05 23.40
N SER A 267 -11.15 -2.11 23.86
CA SER A 267 -11.76 -1.05 24.68
C SER A 267 -11.12 -0.87 26.06
N TRP A 268 -10.30 -1.83 26.51
CA TRP A 268 -9.54 -1.73 27.75
C TRP A 268 -8.15 -1.12 27.55
N GLY A 269 -7.78 -0.78 26.31
CA GLY A 269 -6.49 -0.19 25.96
C GLY A 269 -5.37 -1.21 25.77
N ARG A 270 -5.69 -2.51 25.71
CA ARG A 270 -4.69 -3.55 25.45
C ARG A 270 -4.32 -3.54 23.98
N VAL A 271 -3.04 -3.78 23.71
CA VAL A 271 -2.47 -3.82 22.36
C VAL A 271 -2.46 -5.25 21.85
N TRP A 272 -3.01 -5.46 20.67
CA TRP A 272 -3.11 -6.75 20.01
C TRP A 272 -2.22 -6.78 18.78
N ILE A 273 -1.27 -7.73 18.74
CA ILE A 273 -0.23 -7.79 17.71
C ILE A 273 -0.31 -9.14 16.99
N GLY A 274 -0.60 -9.10 15.70
CA GLY A 274 -0.69 -10.28 14.83
C GLY A 274 0.60 -10.49 14.06
N SER A 275 1.15 -11.70 14.09
CA SER A 275 2.41 -12.05 13.44
C SER A 275 2.30 -13.30 12.57
N PHE A 276 3.20 -13.46 11.60
CA PHE A 276 3.19 -14.60 10.67
C PHE A 276 4.35 -15.59 10.91
N GLU A 277 4.21 -16.83 10.46
CA GLU A 277 5.31 -17.79 10.57
C GLU A 277 6.37 -17.52 9.48
N ASP A 278 7.64 -17.54 9.87
CA ASP A 278 8.78 -17.34 8.97
C ASP A 278 10.06 -17.89 9.63
N ASN A 279 11.05 -18.25 8.82
CA ASN A 279 12.35 -18.70 9.32
C ASN A 279 13.16 -17.57 9.98
N ASN A 280 12.78 -16.31 9.75
CA ASN A 280 13.37 -15.15 10.41
C ASN A 280 12.85 -14.93 11.84
N ASN A 281 11.88 -15.70 12.32
CA ASN A 281 11.54 -15.77 13.75
C ASN A 281 12.60 -16.59 14.49
N VAL A 282 13.79 -16.00 14.64
CA VAL A 282 14.99 -16.63 15.20
C VAL A 282 15.11 -16.42 16.71
N GLY A 283 16.09 -17.10 17.31
CA GLY A 283 16.38 -16.97 18.74
C GLY A 283 15.24 -17.53 19.59
N SER A 284 14.79 -16.75 20.57
CA SER A 284 13.68 -17.10 21.45
C SER A 284 12.34 -16.50 21.00
N ALA A 285 12.28 -15.78 19.87
CA ALA A 285 11.05 -15.14 19.42
C ALA A 285 9.94 -16.15 19.13
N SER A 286 8.69 -15.76 19.38
CA SER A 286 7.54 -16.55 18.95
C SER A 286 7.53 -16.68 17.41
N ASN A 287 7.13 -17.85 16.91
CA ASN A 287 6.97 -18.06 15.48
C ASN A 287 5.53 -17.75 15.05
N GLY A 288 5.27 -16.49 14.70
CA GLY A 288 3.92 -15.99 14.43
C GLY A 288 3.05 -15.90 15.69
N GLY A 289 1.73 -15.93 15.49
CA GLY A 289 0.72 -15.95 16.53
C GLY A 289 0.17 -14.56 16.87
N VAL A 290 -0.53 -14.48 18.00
CA VAL A 290 -1.06 -13.22 18.53
C VAL A 290 -0.49 -12.96 19.91
N ALA A 291 0.14 -11.80 20.06
CA ALA A 291 0.53 -11.26 21.35
C ALA A 291 -0.51 -10.24 21.81
N MET A 292 -0.82 -10.27 23.10
CA MET A 292 -1.56 -9.22 23.79
C MET A 292 -0.63 -8.57 24.80
N LEU A 293 -0.63 -7.24 24.83
CA LEU A 293 0.07 -6.41 25.81
C LEU A 293 -0.96 -5.57 26.58
N ASP A 294 -0.92 -5.67 27.90
CA ASP A 294 -1.46 -4.64 28.79
C ASP A 294 -0.30 -3.89 29.44
N TYR A 295 -0.43 -2.58 29.62
CA TYR A 295 0.61 -1.76 30.22
C TYR A 295 0.02 -0.63 31.05
N SER A 296 0.83 -0.07 31.94
CA SER A 296 0.45 1.10 32.72
C SER A 296 1.47 2.23 32.59
N GLY A 297 0.98 3.47 32.70
CA GLY A 297 1.81 4.66 32.58
C GLY A 297 2.08 5.03 31.12
N ASP A 298 3.34 5.36 30.84
CA ASP A 298 3.79 5.89 29.56
C ASP A 298 4.05 4.74 28.56
N PRO A 299 3.41 4.70 27.37
CA PRO A 299 3.61 3.62 26.40
C PRO A 299 5.02 3.55 25.81
N ALA A 300 5.82 4.63 25.85
CA ALA A 300 7.20 4.63 25.40
C ALA A 300 8.17 4.15 26.50
N ASN A 301 7.73 4.18 27.77
CA ASN A 301 8.49 3.71 28.92
C ASN A 301 7.53 3.28 30.04
N PRO A 302 6.89 2.10 29.91
CA PRO A 302 5.80 1.69 30.80
C PRO A 302 6.31 1.38 32.21
N GLU A 303 5.46 1.62 33.21
CA GLU A 303 5.77 1.27 34.61
C GLU A 303 5.70 -0.25 34.83
N GLU A 304 4.69 -0.88 34.25
CA GLU A 304 4.44 -2.32 34.31
C GLU A 304 3.88 -2.79 32.97
N THR A 305 4.20 -4.03 32.61
CA THR A 305 3.66 -4.70 31.41
C THR A 305 3.21 -6.11 31.74
N GLU A 306 2.12 -6.54 31.12
CA GLU A 306 1.63 -7.92 31.15
C GLU A 306 1.47 -8.42 29.71
N TRP A 307 2.13 -9.52 29.40
CA TRP A 307 2.13 -10.14 28.07
C TRP A 307 1.40 -11.47 28.09
N ASN A 308 0.55 -11.71 27.10
CA ASN A 308 -0.10 -13.00 26.91
C ASN A 308 0.00 -13.46 25.46
N ASN A 309 0.25 -14.76 25.26
CA ASN A 309 0.23 -15.39 23.95
C ASN A 309 -1.12 -16.06 23.72
N ILE A 310 -1.82 -15.63 22.69
CA ILE A 310 -3.18 -16.07 22.43
C ILE A 310 -3.16 -17.18 21.38
N ASN A 311 -3.64 -18.35 21.79
CA ASN A 311 -3.78 -19.48 20.89
C ASN A 311 -4.94 -19.23 19.91
N VAL A 312 -4.62 -18.65 18.76
CA VAL A 312 -5.60 -18.27 17.75
C VAL A 312 -6.07 -19.41 16.86
N ASN A 313 -5.50 -20.60 16.99
CA ASN A 313 -5.80 -21.74 16.14
C ASN A 313 -5.71 -23.06 16.92
N THR A 314 -6.75 -23.39 17.69
CA THR A 314 -6.81 -24.65 18.45
C THR A 314 -6.70 -25.90 17.57
N ASP A 315 -7.06 -25.79 16.28
CA ASP A 315 -7.12 -26.89 15.32
C ASP A 315 -6.26 -26.68 14.04
N ALA A 316 -5.45 -25.62 13.95
CA ALA A 316 -4.68 -25.34 12.73
C ALA A 316 -3.19 -25.72 12.83
N SER A 317 -2.63 -26.13 11.70
CA SER A 317 -1.20 -26.42 11.53
C SER A 317 -0.33 -25.16 11.36
N THR A 318 -0.83 -23.97 11.72
CA THR A 318 -0.18 -22.68 11.45
C THR A 318 -0.55 -21.63 12.48
N ASN A 319 0.44 -20.86 12.92
CA ASN A 319 0.29 -19.68 13.76
C ASN A 319 0.20 -18.37 12.96
N THR A 320 0.11 -18.44 11.63
CA THR A 320 0.17 -17.25 10.79
C THR A 320 -1.08 -16.37 10.91
N VAL A 321 -0.86 -15.08 11.23
CA VAL A 321 -1.86 -14.01 11.18
C VAL A 321 -1.47 -13.00 10.10
N TRP A 322 -2.31 -12.89 9.07
CA TRP A 322 -2.13 -11.95 7.95
C TRP A 322 -2.63 -10.55 8.24
N SER A 323 -3.60 -10.41 9.13
CA SER A 323 -4.15 -9.13 9.56
C SER A 323 -5.05 -9.38 10.77
N LEU A 324 -5.17 -8.41 11.66
CA LEU A 324 -6.15 -8.42 12.73
C LEU A 324 -6.91 -7.10 12.80
N GLY A 325 -7.99 -7.09 13.56
CA GLY A 325 -8.67 -5.87 13.99
C GLY A 325 -9.69 -6.16 15.08
N VAL A 326 -9.92 -5.21 15.98
CA VAL A 326 -10.86 -5.29 17.09
C VAL A 326 -12.03 -4.35 16.82
N ASN A 327 -13.26 -4.88 16.89
CA ASN A 327 -14.45 -4.05 16.68
C ASN A 327 -14.91 -3.36 17.98
N SER A 328 -15.93 -2.49 17.88
CA SER A 328 -16.47 -1.74 19.03
C SER A 328 -17.07 -2.60 20.15
N SER A 329 -17.30 -3.90 19.89
CA SER A 329 -17.84 -4.87 20.84
C SER A 329 -16.77 -5.81 21.41
N ASP A 330 -15.49 -5.43 21.30
CA ASP A 330 -14.34 -6.21 21.74
C ASP A 330 -14.31 -7.62 21.15
N VAL A 331 -14.65 -7.74 19.87
CA VAL A 331 -14.39 -8.96 19.09
C VAL A 331 -13.11 -8.74 18.29
N LEU A 332 -12.07 -9.48 18.65
CA LEU A 332 -10.84 -9.56 17.87
C LEU A 332 -11.06 -10.48 16.66
N TYR A 333 -11.01 -9.90 15.48
CA TYR A 333 -11.01 -10.62 14.22
C TYR A 333 -9.60 -10.85 13.70
N LEU A 334 -9.36 -12.06 13.21
CA LEU A 334 -8.03 -12.54 12.82
C LEU A 334 -8.11 -13.22 11.47
N LEU A 335 -7.32 -12.73 10.52
CA LEU A 335 -7.22 -13.31 9.20
C LEU A 335 -6.02 -14.26 9.15
N SER A 336 -6.26 -15.52 8.80
CA SER A 336 -5.23 -16.57 8.70
C SER A 336 -5.34 -17.32 7.38
N PRO A 337 -4.39 -18.21 7.03
CA PRO A 337 -4.53 -19.10 5.89
C PRO A 337 -5.78 -20.02 5.93
N LYS A 338 -6.46 -20.12 7.07
CA LYS A 338 -7.66 -20.95 7.27
C LYS A 338 -8.97 -20.19 7.18
N GLY A 339 -8.92 -18.88 6.99
CA GLY A 339 -10.10 -18.03 7.01
C GLY A 339 -10.02 -16.93 8.06
N LEU A 340 -11.16 -16.30 8.31
CA LEU A 340 -11.36 -15.23 9.26
C LEU A 340 -11.94 -15.82 10.57
N ASN A 341 -11.24 -15.68 11.69
CA ASN A 341 -11.73 -16.09 13.00
C ASN A 341 -12.15 -14.88 13.82
N GLY A 342 -13.17 -15.01 14.67
CA GLY A 342 -13.58 -13.98 15.62
C GLY A 342 -13.49 -14.48 17.06
N LEU A 343 -12.80 -13.73 17.93
CA LEU A 343 -12.62 -14.04 19.34
C LEU A 343 -13.29 -12.95 20.19
N THR A 344 -14.28 -13.33 20.98
CA THR A 344 -14.89 -12.38 21.93
C THR A 344 -13.96 -12.21 23.12
N LEU A 345 -13.50 -10.99 23.33
CA LEU A 345 -12.57 -10.66 24.39
C LEU A 345 -13.29 -10.43 25.73
N GLN A 346 -12.52 -10.52 26.81
CA GLN A 346 -12.93 -10.16 28.16
C GLN A 346 -11.82 -9.41 28.89
N PHE A 347 -12.21 -8.72 29.96
CA PHE A 347 -11.33 -7.85 30.76
C PHE A 347 -10.13 -8.55 31.41
N SER A 348 -10.16 -9.89 31.57
CA SER A 348 -9.06 -10.60 32.22
C SER A 348 -7.83 -10.64 31.33
N ASN A 349 -6.66 -10.23 31.83
CA ASN A 349 -5.41 -10.35 31.06
C ASN A 349 -4.86 -11.78 31.03
N SER A 350 -5.04 -12.54 32.11
CA SER A 350 -4.60 -13.93 32.20
C SER A 350 -5.45 -14.89 31.36
N ASP A 351 -6.72 -14.54 31.14
CA ASP A 351 -7.66 -15.24 30.25
C ASP A 351 -8.45 -14.22 29.40
N PRO A 352 -7.85 -13.63 28.36
CA PRO A 352 -8.46 -12.50 27.66
C PRO A 352 -9.51 -12.88 26.62
N VAL A 353 -9.71 -14.17 26.33
CA VAL A 353 -10.69 -14.64 25.35
C VAL A 353 -11.81 -15.39 26.06
N ALA A 354 -12.99 -14.77 26.14
CA ALA A 354 -14.17 -15.40 26.72
C ALA A 354 -14.76 -16.48 25.79
N HIS A 355 -14.68 -16.28 24.48
CA HIS A 355 -15.27 -17.18 23.50
C HIS A 355 -14.50 -17.21 22.18
N TYR A 356 -14.20 -18.42 21.73
CA TYR A 356 -13.64 -18.70 20.40
C TYR A 356 -14.81 -18.92 19.43
N GLY A 357 -15.00 -17.99 18.51
CA GLY A 357 -16.07 -18.05 17.51
C GLY A 357 -15.77 -18.97 16.33
N PHE A 358 -16.67 -18.98 15.35
CA PHE A 358 -16.53 -19.77 14.13
C PHE A 358 -15.49 -19.19 13.18
N THR A 359 -14.88 -20.05 12.37
CA THR A 359 -14.09 -19.65 11.20
C THR A 359 -15.01 -19.30 10.03
N TYR A 360 -15.00 -18.04 9.65
CA TYR A 360 -15.67 -17.50 8.46
C TYR A 360 -14.77 -17.65 7.23
N TYR A 361 -15.39 -17.84 6.07
CA TYR A 361 -14.71 -18.04 4.78
C TYR A 361 -13.62 -19.14 4.78
N PRO A 362 -13.85 -20.33 5.36
CA PRO A 362 -12.83 -21.38 5.45
C PRO A 362 -12.43 -21.98 4.09
N ASN A 363 -13.21 -21.68 3.04
CA ASN A 363 -12.98 -22.08 1.66
C ASN A 363 -12.07 -21.10 0.90
N ILE A 364 -11.68 -19.97 1.51
CA ILE A 364 -10.85 -18.94 0.89
C ILE A 364 -9.42 -19.09 1.41
N ALA A 365 -8.46 -19.18 0.49
CA ALA A 365 -7.05 -19.37 0.79
C ALA A 365 -6.39 -17.99 0.93
N PHE A 366 -6.66 -17.29 2.04
CA PHE A 366 -6.02 -16.02 2.31
C PHE A 366 -4.51 -16.19 2.45
N SER A 367 -3.76 -15.27 1.85
CA SER A 367 -2.30 -15.31 1.76
C SER A 367 -1.68 -14.00 2.20
N SER A 368 -0.35 -13.95 2.25
CA SER A 368 0.41 -12.70 2.40
C SER A 368 -0.14 -11.60 1.47
N GLY A 369 -0.34 -10.41 2.03
CA GLY A 369 -0.97 -9.27 1.36
C GLY A 369 -2.49 -9.19 1.49
N SER A 370 -3.14 -10.21 2.05
CA SER A 370 -4.56 -10.09 2.45
C SER A 370 -4.66 -9.16 3.65
N LYS A 371 -5.68 -8.29 3.68
CA LYS A 371 -5.88 -7.32 4.75
C LYS A 371 -7.27 -7.43 5.34
N LEU A 372 -7.38 -7.09 6.62
CA LEU A 372 -8.61 -6.88 7.34
C LEU A 372 -8.75 -5.38 7.62
N ARG A 373 -9.96 -4.85 7.42
CA ARG A 373 -10.36 -3.50 7.87
C ARG A 373 -11.78 -3.57 8.42
N ILE A 374 -12.05 -2.83 9.48
CA ILE A 374 -13.39 -2.71 10.09
C ILE A 374 -13.94 -1.35 9.67
N ASP A 375 -15.15 -1.32 9.12
CA ASP A 375 -15.80 -0.06 8.76
C ASP A 375 -16.51 0.59 9.97
N PRO A 376 -16.92 1.87 9.90
CA PRO A 376 -17.59 2.56 11.01
C PRO A 376 -18.93 1.95 11.48
N ARG A 377 -19.44 0.93 10.77
CA ARG A 377 -20.65 0.17 11.15
C ARG A 377 -20.31 -1.21 11.71
N ASP A 378 -19.06 -1.42 12.10
CA ASP A 378 -18.48 -2.67 12.59
C ASP A 378 -18.57 -3.85 11.60
N ASN A 379 -18.69 -3.58 10.29
CA ASN A 379 -18.55 -4.65 9.31
C ASN A 379 -17.07 -4.93 9.08
N VAL A 380 -16.72 -6.21 9.03
CA VAL A 380 -15.36 -6.69 8.77
C VAL A 380 -15.18 -6.93 7.28
N TRP A 381 -14.30 -6.14 6.67
CA TRP A 381 -13.92 -6.27 5.27
C TRP A 381 -12.58 -6.98 5.16
N VAL A 382 -12.54 -8.01 4.34
CA VAL A 382 -11.34 -8.79 4.06
C VAL A 382 -11.02 -8.68 2.58
N THR A 383 -9.83 -8.17 2.25
CA THR A 383 -9.32 -8.09 0.88
C THR A 383 -8.32 -9.19 0.63
N SER A 384 -8.35 -9.75 -0.57
CA SER A 384 -7.41 -10.76 -1.03
C SER A 384 -6.66 -10.29 -2.28
N PRO A 385 -5.33 -10.46 -2.35
CA PRO A 385 -4.56 -10.14 -3.55
C PRO A 385 -4.85 -11.10 -4.73
N THR A 386 -5.68 -12.12 -4.53
CA THR A 386 -5.98 -13.13 -5.56
C THR A 386 -7.46 -13.52 -5.66
N GLN A 387 -8.28 -13.28 -4.63
CA GLN A 387 -9.64 -13.85 -4.53
C GLN A 387 -10.76 -12.82 -4.30
N GLY A 388 -10.50 -11.51 -4.45
CA GLY A 388 -11.54 -10.47 -4.34
C GLY A 388 -11.74 -9.95 -2.91
N VAL A 389 -12.99 -9.62 -2.57
CA VAL A 389 -13.36 -8.97 -1.30
C VAL A 389 -14.48 -9.75 -0.61
N TYR A 390 -14.38 -9.91 0.71
CA TYR A 390 -15.34 -10.63 1.53
C TYR A 390 -15.75 -9.76 2.71
N VAL A 391 -17.05 -9.68 3.00
CA VAL A 391 -17.57 -8.77 4.02
C VAL A 391 -18.44 -9.53 5.00
N LEU A 392 -18.02 -9.56 6.26
CA LEU A 392 -18.83 -10.03 7.37
C LEU A 392 -19.51 -8.82 8.00
N THR A 393 -20.83 -8.73 7.94
CA THR A 393 -21.55 -7.62 8.58
C THR A 393 -21.36 -7.64 10.10
N SER A 394 -21.61 -6.53 10.80
CA SER A 394 -21.60 -6.47 12.27
C SER A 394 -22.54 -7.48 12.95
N SER A 395 -23.59 -7.95 12.24
CA SER A 395 -24.47 -9.05 12.70
C SER A 395 -23.94 -10.47 12.43
N ALA A 396 -22.66 -10.61 12.06
CA ALA A 396 -22.00 -11.86 11.69
C ALA A 396 -22.63 -12.59 10.48
N THR A 397 -23.20 -11.84 9.53
CA THR A 397 -23.74 -12.38 8.27
C THR A 397 -22.83 -12.08 7.07
N TYR A 398 -22.80 -12.98 6.09
CA TYR A 398 -22.01 -12.80 4.87
C TYR A 398 -22.69 -11.80 3.91
N TRP A 399 -21.93 -10.82 3.42
CA TRP A 399 -22.37 -9.90 2.38
C TRP A 399 -21.47 -9.95 1.13
N PRO A 400 -22.05 -9.96 -0.08
CA PRO A 400 -23.48 -10.18 -0.37
C PRO A 400 -23.95 -11.61 -0.04
N ASN A 401 -23.00 -12.55 0.06
CA ASN A 401 -23.15 -13.93 0.52
C ASN A 401 -21.74 -14.52 0.73
N ILE A 402 -21.64 -15.83 1.03
CA ILE A 402 -20.37 -16.52 1.32
C ILE A 402 -19.31 -16.42 0.19
N ASN A 403 -19.72 -16.18 -1.06
CA ASN A 403 -18.79 -16.06 -2.19
C ASN A 403 -18.14 -14.67 -2.31
N GLY A 404 -18.55 -13.70 -1.50
CA GLY A 404 -18.02 -12.33 -1.55
C GLY A 404 -18.22 -11.65 -2.91
N LEU A 405 -17.34 -10.69 -3.19
CA LEU A 405 -17.26 -9.92 -4.42
C LEU A 405 -16.01 -10.31 -5.21
N THR A 406 -16.21 -10.68 -6.46
CA THR A 406 -15.18 -11.03 -7.44
C THR A 406 -15.40 -10.27 -8.74
N ALA A 407 -14.42 -10.23 -9.64
CA ALA A 407 -14.56 -9.63 -10.96
C ALA A 407 -15.65 -10.30 -11.81
N ASP A 408 -15.97 -11.57 -11.54
CA ASP A 408 -16.97 -12.34 -12.28
C ASP A 408 -18.41 -12.05 -11.80
N ASN A 409 -18.58 -11.65 -10.53
CA ASN A 409 -19.90 -11.47 -9.92
C ASN A 409 -20.21 -10.02 -9.51
N SER A 410 -19.30 -9.09 -9.75
CA SER A 410 -19.40 -7.69 -9.31
C SER A 410 -18.75 -6.73 -10.32
N TYR A 411 -18.64 -5.45 -9.94
CA TYR A 411 -17.93 -4.43 -10.72
C TYR A 411 -16.45 -4.27 -10.34
N LEU A 412 -15.90 -5.19 -9.53
CA LEU A 412 -14.46 -5.19 -9.27
C LEU A 412 -13.69 -5.33 -10.59
N LEU A 413 -12.68 -4.47 -10.77
CA LEU A 413 -11.82 -4.49 -11.96
C LEU A 413 -10.95 -5.76 -12.04
N SER A 414 -10.72 -6.40 -10.90
CA SER A 414 -9.89 -7.61 -10.75
C SER A 414 -10.17 -8.30 -9.41
N ASN A 415 -9.84 -9.58 -9.30
CA ASN A 415 -9.80 -10.30 -8.01
C ASN A 415 -8.56 -9.95 -7.18
N ASN A 416 -7.61 -9.21 -7.73
CA ASN A 416 -6.48 -8.68 -6.97
C ASN A 416 -6.89 -7.36 -6.29
N VAL A 417 -7.23 -7.43 -5.01
CA VAL A 417 -7.62 -6.28 -4.19
C VAL A 417 -6.68 -6.17 -2.99
N ASN A 418 -5.85 -5.12 -2.98
CA ASN A 418 -4.81 -4.93 -1.97
C ASN A 418 -5.30 -4.22 -0.69
N SER A 419 -6.32 -3.35 -0.81
CA SER A 419 -6.81 -2.55 0.31
C SER A 419 -8.20 -2.02 0.04
N VAL A 420 -8.90 -1.68 1.13
CA VAL A 420 -10.11 -0.85 1.16
C VAL A 420 -9.90 0.25 2.20
N ALA A 421 -10.66 1.33 2.11
CA ALA A 421 -10.71 2.41 3.09
C ALA A 421 -12.13 2.98 3.12
N PHE A 422 -12.50 3.59 4.24
CA PHE A 422 -13.86 4.05 4.52
C PHE A 422 -13.82 5.52 4.96
N ASP A 423 -14.82 6.28 4.58
CA ASP A 423 -15.16 7.53 5.26
C ASP A 423 -15.89 7.21 6.58
N GLU A 424 -15.84 8.15 7.53
CA GLU A 424 -16.57 8.05 8.81
C GLU A 424 -18.10 8.10 8.65
#